data_AF-A0A924NUV0-F1
#
_entry.id   AF-A0A924NUV0-F1
#
_cell.length_a   1.000
_cell.length_b   1.000
_cell.length_c   1.000
_cell.angle_alpha   90.00
_cell.angle_beta   90.00
_cell.angle_gamma   90.00
#
_symmetry.space_group_name_H-M   'P 1'
#
loop_
_entity.id
_entity.type
_entity.pdbx_description
1 polymer ?
#
loop_
_entity_poly.entity_id
_entity_poly.type
_entity_poly.pdbx_seq_one_letter_code
_entity_poly.pdbx_strand_id
1 'polypeptide(L)'
;MRNQEPPVIFGTEDLLLSLCNSVTRVLNVATNSHIHYSGMVQRISKTCLKPDIGCFVLFDGGFSGLVIINFTAEAAMELYETYLLNMGMPKEELVASYTSDEVSNVMGELMNQVVGDFTGKVQREL
;
A
#
# COMPACT_ATOMS: atom_id res chain seq x y z
N MET A 1 -8.81 -4.60 43.47
CA MET A 1 -7.65 -5.16 42.75
C MET A 1 -7.77 -4.70 41.31
N ARG A 2 -6.86 -3.86 40.80
CA ARG A 2 -6.83 -3.48 39.38
C ARG A 2 -6.28 -4.69 38.62
N ASN A 3 -7.10 -5.32 37.77
CA ASN A 3 -6.59 -6.25 36.76
C ASN A 3 -5.64 -5.44 35.86
N GLN A 4 -4.34 -5.66 36.02
CA GLN A 4 -3.38 -5.24 35.01
C GLN A 4 -3.53 -6.24 33.87
N GLU A 5 -4.20 -5.82 32.79
CA GLU A 5 -4.19 -6.58 31.55
C GLU A 5 -2.73 -6.76 31.12
N PRO A 6 -2.34 -7.95 30.65
CA PRO A 6 -0.97 -8.21 30.24
C PRO A 6 -0.56 -7.23 29.13
N PRO A 7 0.70 -6.75 29.10
CA PRO A 7 1.16 -5.87 28.04
C PRO A 7 0.99 -6.56 26.69
N VAL A 8 0.27 -5.92 25.77
CA VAL A 8 0.14 -6.39 24.39
C VAL A 8 1.52 -6.26 23.74
N ILE A 9 2.13 -7.40 23.41
CA ILE A 9 3.40 -7.45 22.68
C ILE A 9 3.05 -7.53 21.20
N PHE A 10 3.28 -6.44 20.46
CA PHE A 10 3.13 -6.45 19.01
C PHE A 10 4.33 -7.12 18.36
N GLY A 11 4.07 -8.20 17.62
CA GLY A 11 5.07 -8.89 16.83
C GLY A 11 5.31 -8.23 15.47
N THR A 12 6.35 -8.68 14.77
CA THR A 12 6.56 -8.32 13.36
C THR A 12 5.38 -8.74 12.48
N GLU A 13 4.72 -9.84 12.81
CA GLU A 13 3.56 -10.33 12.05
C GLU A 13 2.36 -9.38 12.15
N ASP A 14 2.08 -8.83 13.34
CA ASP A 14 0.99 -7.86 13.53
C ASP A 14 1.22 -6.57 12.73
N LEU A 15 2.47 -6.09 12.70
CA LEU A 15 2.86 -4.94 11.89
C LEU A 15 2.68 -5.22 10.40
N LEU A 16 3.08 -6.39 9.93
CA LEU A 16 2.94 -6.76 8.51
C LEU A 16 1.47 -6.94 8.13
N LEU A 17 0.64 -7.51 8.99
CA LEU A 17 -0.81 -7.59 8.80
C LEU A 17 -1.45 -6.20 8.76
N SER A 18 -1.05 -5.30 9.66
CA SER A 18 -1.52 -3.92 9.67
C SER A 18 -1.17 -3.18 8.38
N LEU A 19 0.04 -3.42 7.83
CA LEU A 19 0.44 -2.91 6.52
C LEU A 19 -0.46 -3.48 5.40
N CYS A 20 -0.67 -4.80 5.36
CA CYS A 20 -1.55 -5.43 4.37
C CYS A 20 -2.98 -4.86 4.43
N ASN A 21 -3.53 -4.70 5.63
CA ASN A 21 -4.85 -4.12 5.84
C ASN A 21 -4.92 -2.66 5.35
N SER A 22 -3.83 -1.89 5.50
CA SER A 22 -3.74 -0.51 5.04
C SER A 22 -3.67 -0.42 3.52
N VAL A 23 -2.87 -1.28 2.88
CA VAL A 23 -2.82 -1.44 1.41
C VAL A 23 -4.22 -1.74 0.87
N THR A 24 -4.86 -2.80 1.38
CA THR A 24 -6.19 -3.21 0.93
C THR A 24 -7.22 -2.11 1.11
N ARG A 25 -7.23 -1.43 2.25
CA ARG A 25 -8.19 -0.36 2.53
C ARG A 25 -8.04 0.82 1.56
N VAL A 26 -6.82 1.33 1.38
CA VAL A 26 -6.57 2.50 0.52
C VAL A 26 -6.87 2.19 -0.93
N LEU A 27 -6.39 1.05 -1.44
CA LEU A 27 -6.66 0.68 -2.83
C LEU A 27 -8.16 0.45 -3.08
N ASN A 28 -8.90 -0.18 -2.15
CA ASN A 28 -10.35 -0.35 -2.27
C ASN A 28 -11.10 0.98 -2.28
N VAL A 29 -10.70 1.95 -1.46
CA VAL A 29 -11.34 3.28 -1.44
C VAL A 29 -11.04 4.04 -2.74
N ALA A 30 -9.81 3.97 -3.23
CA ALA A 30 -9.39 4.66 -4.44
C ALA A 30 -10.08 4.12 -5.70
N THR A 31 -10.22 2.80 -5.80
CA THR A 31 -10.75 2.16 -7.02
C THR A 31 -12.20 1.72 -6.89
N ASN A 32 -12.81 1.79 -5.71
CA ASN A 32 -14.13 1.21 -5.46
C ASN A 32 -14.20 -0.28 -5.84
N SER A 33 -13.09 -1.00 -5.67
CA SER A 33 -12.93 -2.43 -5.98
C SER A 33 -12.89 -3.30 -4.72
N HIS A 34 -12.86 -4.62 -4.92
CA HIS A 34 -12.71 -5.62 -3.85
C HIS A 34 -11.35 -6.32 -3.94
N ILE A 35 -10.30 -5.61 -3.54
CA ILE A 35 -8.94 -6.13 -3.42
C ILE A 35 -8.83 -6.95 -2.14
N HIS A 36 -8.23 -8.13 -2.26
CA HIS A 36 -7.90 -9.03 -1.16
C HIS A 36 -6.40 -9.33 -1.17
N TYR A 37 -5.81 -9.49 0.01
CA TYR A 37 -4.44 -9.99 0.14
C TYR A 37 -4.45 -11.47 0.52
N SER A 38 -3.39 -12.18 0.15
CA SER A 38 -3.10 -13.51 0.65
C SER A 38 -2.37 -13.40 1.98
N GLY A 39 -2.75 -14.18 2.99
CA GLY A 39 -2.10 -14.22 4.32
C GLY A 39 -0.69 -14.84 4.32
N MET A 40 0.10 -14.62 3.26
CA MET A 40 1.44 -15.13 3.13
C MET A 40 2.45 -14.03 3.50
N VAL A 41 3.20 -14.27 4.57
CA VAL A 41 4.32 -13.44 4.99
C VAL A 41 5.58 -14.27 4.95
N GLN A 42 6.61 -13.78 4.26
CA GLN A 42 7.88 -14.48 4.17
C GLN A 42 9.03 -13.52 4.45
N ARG A 43 9.91 -13.91 5.37
CA ARG A 43 11.20 -13.26 5.55
C ARG A 43 12.15 -13.76 4.47
N ILE A 44 12.62 -12.86 3.61
CA ILE A 44 13.50 -13.18 2.49
C ILE A 44 14.84 -12.49 2.70
N SER A 45 15.94 -13.25 2.61
CA SER A 45 17.30 -12.70 2.75
C SER A 45 17.92 -12.28 1.41
N LYS A 46 17.42 -12.84 0.30
CA LYS A 46 17.83 -12.51 -1.08
C LYS A 46 16.61 -12.61 -1.98
N THR A 47 16.29 -11.53 -2.69
CA THR A 47 15.20 -11.51 -3.66
C THR A 47 15.66 -10.82 -4.93
N CYS A 48 15.18 -11.32 -6.07
CA CYS A 48 15.29 -10.64 -7.36
C CYS A 48 13.87 -10.55 -7.90
N LEU A 49 13.32 -9.34 -7.91
CA LEU A 49 12.02 -9.05 -8.47
C LEU A 49 12.22 -8.20 -9.71
N LYS A 50 11.46 -8.48 -10.76
CA LYS A 50 11.41 -7.68 -11.99
C LYS A 50 10.00 -7.11 -12.13
N PRO A 51 9.66 -6.07 -11.35
CA PRO A 51 8.37 -5.39 -11.48
C PRO A 51 8.34 -4.58 -12.78
N ASP A 52 7.13 -4.30 -13.27
CA ASP A 52 6.95 -3.28 -14.31
C ASP A 52 6.94 -1.88 -13.69
N ILE A 53 6.33 -1.75 -12.50
CA ILE A 53 6.37 -0.53 -11.67
C ILE A 53 6.69 -0.89 -10.23
N GLY A 54 7.70 -0.22 -9.65
CA GLY A 54 8.07 -0.35 -8.24
C GLY A 54 7.91 0.98 -7.51
N CYS A 55 7.11 1.00 -6.45
CA CYS A 55 6.90 2.14 -5.58
C CYS A 55 7.73 1.98 -4.31
N PHE A 56 8.50 3.01 -3.96
CA PHE A 56 9.42 3.02 -2.83
C PHE A 56 9.04 4.18 -1.92
N VAL A 57 8.67 3.89 -0.68
CA VAL A 57 8.38 4.93 0.32
C VAL A 57 9.15 4.64 1.59
N LEU A 58 9.96 5.61 1.98
CA LEU A 58 10.62 5.66 3.28
C LEU A 58 9.67 6.31 4.27
N PHE A 59 9.59 5.74 5.47
CA PHE A 59 8.91 6.37 6.59
C PHE A 59 9.82 6.37 7.81
N ASP A 60 9.61 7.38 8.65
CA ASP A 60 10.36 7.60 9.87
C ASP A 60 9.41 7.93 11.03
N GLY A 61 9.72 7.47 12.24
CA GLY A 61 8.85 7.52 13.40
C GLY A 61 9.38 6.72 14.59
N GLY A 62 8.49 6.07 15.37
CA GLY A 62 8.90 5.17 16.47
C GLY A 62 9.70 3.95 16.00
N PHE A 63 9.60 3.64 14.71
CA PHE A 63 10.49 2.78 13.95
C PHE A 63 10.55 3.34 12.52
N SER A 64 11.63 3.07 11.81
CA SER A 64 11.84 3.56 10.45
C SER A 64 11.98 2.37 9.51
N GLY A 65 11.54 2.53 8.27
CA GLY A 65 11.57 1.44 7.30
C GLY A 65 11.40 1.90 5.86
N LEU A 66 11.74 1.01 4.94
CA LEU A 66 11.45 1.15 3.52
C LEU A 66 10.33 0.18 3.17
N VAL A 67 9.22 0.71 2.66
CA VAL A 67 8.15 -0.10 2.08
C VAL A 67 8.31 -0.09 0.56
N ILE A 68 8.25 -1.28 -0.03
CA ILE A 68 8.31 -1.47 -1.48
C ILE A 68 7.04 -2.19 -1.91
N ILE A 69 6.30 -1.60 -2.85
CA ILE A 69 5.17 -2.26 -3.50
C ILE A 69 5.48 -2.37 -4.99
N ASN A 70 5.30 -3.57 -5.52
CA ASN A 70 5.59 -3.90 -6.90
C ASN A 70 4.29 -4.22 -7.63
N PHE A 71 4.12 -3.64 -8.82
CA PHE A 71 2.97 -3.84 -9.68
C PHE A 71 3.41 -4.41 -11.04
N THR A 72 2.54 -5.22 -11.63
CA THR A 72 2.60 -5.48 -13.06
C THR A 72 2.04 -4.27 -13.81
N ALA A 73 2.37 -4.16 -15.10
CA ALA A 73 1.87 -3.08 -15.95
C ALA A 73 0.33 -3.06 -15.98
N GLU A 74 -0.30 -4.22 -16.05
CA GLU A 74 -1.76 -4.33 -16.10
C GLU A 74 -2.42 -3.87 -14.80
N ALA A 75 -1.87 -4.30 -13.65
CA ALA A 75 -2.41 -3.92 -12.34
C ALA A 75 -2.25 -2.41 -12.10
N ALA A 76 -1.12 -1.83 -12.49
CA ALA A 76 -0.90 -0.39 -12.37
C ALA A 76 -1.87 0.42 -13.23
N MET A 77 -2.11 -0.01 -14.47
CA MET A 77 -3.08 0.63 -15.36
C MET A 77 -4.51 0.51 -14.84
N GLU A 78 -4.91 -0.66 -14.33
CA GLU A 78 -6.23 -0.85 -13.73
C GLU A 78 -6.46 0.10 -12.54
N LEU A 79 -5.48 0.20 -11.63
CA LEU A 79 -5.56 1.11 -10.48
C LEU A 79 -5.62 2.57 -10.93
N TYR A 80 -4.78 2.96 -11.89
CA TYR A 80 -4.72 4.31 -12.45
C TYR A 80 -6.04 4.71 -13.12
N GLU A 81 -6.54 3.91 -14.05
CA GLU A 81 -7.77 4.20 -14.79
C GLU A 81 -8.95 4.30 -13.82
N THR A 82 -9.10 3.31 -12.94
CA THR A 82 -10.22 3.26 -12.02
C THR A 82 -10.20 4.45 -11.05
N TYR A 83 -9.03 4.81 -10.53
CA TYR A 83 -8.87 5.96 -9.64
C TYR A 83 -9.27 7.28 -10.30
N LEU A 84 -8.78 7.55 -11.53
CA LEU A 84 -9.08 8.80 -12.22
C LEU A 84 -10.53 8.86 -12.74
N LEU A 85 -11.08 7.74 -13.21
CA LEU A 85 -12.49 7.63 -13.58
C LEU A 85 -13.40 7.91 -12.37
N ASN A 86 -13.05 7.40 -11.18
CA ASN A 86 -13.78 7.69 -9.94
C ASN A 86 -13.72 9.17 -9.54
N MET A 87 -12.67 9.89 -9.93
CA MET A 87 -12.56 11.34 -9.76
C MET A 87 -13.24 12.15 -10.87
N GLY A 88 -13.89 11.48 -11.83
CA GLY A 88 -14.67 12.11 -12.90
C GLY A 88 -13.85 12.51 -14.14
N MET A 89 -12.62 12.03 -14.27
CA MET A 89 -11.84 12.21 -15.49
C MET A 89 -12.45 11.37 -16.64
N PRO A 90 -12.62 11.92 -17.85
CA PRO A 90 -13.12 11.17 -18.99
C PRO A 90 -12.08 10.16 -19.49
N LYS A 91 -12.56 9.01 -19.98
CA LYS A 91 -11.69 7.90 -20.40
C LYS A 91 -10.74 8.28 -21.54
N GLU A 92 -11.16 9.22 -22.37
CA GLU A 92 -10.42 9.70 -23.53
C GLU A 92 -9.20 10.56 -23.15
N GLU A 93 -9.14 11.07 -21.92
CA GLU A 93 -8.01 11.84 -21.39
C GLU A 93 -6.97 10.96 -20.69
N LEU A 94 -7.30 9.67 -20.44
CA LEU A 94 -6.39 8.73 -19.80
C LEU A 94 -5.24 8.34 -20.72
N VAL A 95 -4.07 8.15 -20.13
CA VAL A 95 -2.91 7.63 -20.87
C VAL A 95 -3.05 6.14 -21.13
N ALA A 96 -2.48 5.67 -22.25
CA ALA A 96 -2.50 4.26 -22.61
C ALA A 96 -1.24 3.48 -22.15
N SER A 97 -0.19 4.19 -21.73
CA SER A 97 1.10 3.58 -21.38
C SER A 97 1.35 3.61 -19.88
N TYR A 98 1.64 2.44 -19.31
CA TYR A 98 2.02 2.29 -17.90
C TYR A 98 3.34 3.00 -17.55
N THR A 99 4.17 3.31 -18.55
CA THR A 99 5.41 4.07 -18.39
C THR A 99 5.21 5.59 -18.37
N SER A 100 3.97 6.06 -18.47
CA SER A 100 3.67 7.49 -18.34
C SER A 100 3.98 7.99 -16.94
N ASP A 101 4.47 9.23 -16.85
CA ASP A 101 4.70 9.91 -15.58
C ASP A 101 3.42 10.01 -14.74
N GLU A 102 2.25 10.13 -15.40
CA GLU A 102 0.97 10.23 -14.72
C GLU A 102 0.61 8.96 -13.94
N VAL A 103 0.86 7.78 -14.52
CA VAL A 103 0.64 6.48 -13.86
C VAL A 103 1.56 6.37 -12.64
N SER A 104 2.83 6.75 -12.81
CA SER A 104 3.81 6.76 -11.71
C SER A 104 3.40 7.69 -10.56
N ASN A 105 2.86 8.87 -10.90
CA ASN A 105 2.38 9.83 -9.90
C ASN A 105 1.18 9.29 -9.12
N VAL A 106 0.20 8.69 -9.80
CA VAL A 106 -0.96 8.09 -9.13
C VAL A 106 -0.52 6.93 -8.22
N MET A 107 0.37 6.06 -8.68
CA MET A 107 0.88 4.96 -7.85
C MET A 107 1.65 5.49 -6.63
N GLY A 108 2.44 6.56 -6.79
CA GLY A 108 3.14 7.23 -5.70
C GLY A 108 2.19 7.85 -4.67
N GLU A 109 1.12 8.51 -5.13
CA GLU A 109 0.10 9.10 -4.27
C GLU A 109 -0.64 8.04 -3.46
N LEU A 110 -1.10 6.96 -4.11
CA LEU A 110 -1.73 5.83 -3.43
C LEU A 110 -0.78 5.22 -2.38
N MET A 111 0.50 5.07 -2.73
CA MET A 111 1.49 4.53 -1.82
C MET A 111 1.74 5.44 -0.59
N ASN A 112 1.79 6.75 -0.78
CA ASN A 112 1.88 7.70 0.32
C ASN A 112 0.67 7.60 1.26
N GLN A 113 -0.54 7.45 0.72
CA GLN A 113 -1.74 7.25 1.51
C GLN A 113 -1.73 5.92 2.29
N VAL A 114 -1.24 4.84 1.68
CA VAL A 114 -1.04 3.54 2.35
C VAL A 114 -0.13 3.68 3.56
N VAL A 115 1.03 4.32 3.39
CA VAL A 115 2.01 4.50 4.47
C VAL A 115 1.47 5.44 5.55
N GLY A 116 0.75 6.50 5.17
CA GLY A 116 0.09 7.39 6.11
C GLY A 116 -0.97 6.68 6.96
N ASP A 117 -1.81 5.83 6.35
CA ASP A 117 -2.78 5.01 7.09
C ASP A 117 -2.10 4.01 8.02
N PHE A 118 -1.08 3.30 7.51
CA PHE A 118 -0.34 2.31 8.28
C PHE A 118 0.33 2.93 9.51
N THR A 119 1.11 4.00 9.32
CA THR A 119 1.80 4.68 10.42
C THR A 119 0.80 5.27 11.43
N GLY A 120 -0.32 5.83 10.96
CA GLY A 120 -1.38 6.33 11.82
C GLY A 120 -2.15 5.25 12.60
N LYS A 121 -2.22 4.01 12.11
CA LYS A 121 -2.76 2.87 12.86
C LYS A 121 -1.77 2.40 13.92
N VAL A 122 -0.51 2.20 13.51
CA VAL A 122 0.54 1.74 14.41
C VAL A 122 0.78 2.73 15.56
N GLN A 123 0.73 4.04 15.31
CA GLN A 123 0.84 5.06 16.36
C GLN A 123 -0.34 5.07 17.35
N ARG A 124 -1.52 4.57 16.96
CA ARG A 124 -2.68 4.46 17.85
C ARG A 124 -2.68 3.18 18.67
N GLU A 125 -1.97 2.15 18.19
CA GLU A 125 -1.93 0.81 18.77
C GLU A 125 -0.67 0.57 19.61
N LEU A 126 0.43 1.30 19.36
CA LEU A 126 1.68 1.34 20.15
C LEU A 126 1.74 2.57 21.08
#